data_AF-A0A8J1Y2C6-F1
#
_entry.id   AF-A0A8J1Y2C6-F1
#
_cell.length_a   1.000
_cell.length_b   1.000
_cell.length_c   1.000
_cell.angle_alpha   90.00
_cell.angle_beta   90.00
_cell.angle_gamma   90.00
#
_symmetry.space_group_name_H-M   'P 1'
#
loop_
_entity.id
_entity.type
_entity.pdbx_description
1 polymer ?
#
loop_
_entity_poly.entity_id
_entity_poly.type
_entity_poly.pdbx_seq_one_letter_code
_entity_poly.pdbx_strand_id
1 'polypeptide(L)'
;MLKEDNDSDDDDGNEEKVAAPDGGWGWMVVIGCALMHVLLGPFSAILMNRFGARRVVIVGGLLMSVGVMISAYPPHLSYLFFSYSLLAGLGGSLVYTPGLVLVGQYFNKRRAIATGIASAGSGLGAFCFPPFIEYLLKKYTYSGAMLMLGAVQLNNVVAGALYRPLERQKRPRKFIKATKEETKELLAMGEQKDVERGHDKEPVKLHELKKIRKESGATIYSSREFGLESGLSDSMVDINQSMSPKLKKKTRKYKKTNEPEGKRTSCFESIKSFCNGKEEKNSKKLIDLDLLKHTGFMLFGIAMGLNVMNYISSQMLIPALAKEKGIDEWRGAFLVSIVGISDVITRFASGFIMDARYIRDIRRHVFNFTMLATGISSFMFPFAHTYETLVLFSVLNGLSCGMMIAQRAVVLADMLGVDKLASSVGLMNLFNGVGAMIGPTVAGLLKDKTGSYNWSYWFCGACSFLASFLFLVDHIRTKTSCRKTKLTEAGDVNS
;
A
#
# COMPACT_ATOMS: atom_id res chain seq x y z
N MET A 1 -60.02 -38.23 29.86
CA MET A 1 -60.45 -39.49 29.22
C MET A 1 -60.20 -39.33 27.73
N LEU A 2 -59.03 -39.80 27.26
CA LEU A 2 -58.84 -41.02 26.42
C LEU A 2 -59.22 -40.72 24.95
N LYS A 3 -58.40 -40.87 23.89
CA LYS A 3 -57.10 -41.53 23.55
C LYS A 3 -56.60 -40.87 22.23
N GLU A 4 -55.30 -40.64 21.95
CA GLU A 4 -54.25 -41.58 21.46
C GLU A 4 -54.73 -42.40 20.21
N ASP A 5 -54.05 -42.53 19.06
CA ASP A 5 -52.63 -42.44 18.71
C ASP A 5 -52.42 -42.59 17.17
N ASN A 6 -51.22 -42.19 16.72
CA ASN A 6 -50.37 -42.73 15.63
C ASN A 6 -50.56 -42.33 14.14
N ASP A 7 -49.66 -41.42 13.73
CA ASP A 7 -48.44 -41.64 12.92
C ASP A 7 -48.47 -42.17 11.47
N SER A 8 -47.48 -41.62 10.72
CA SER A 8 -46.78 -42.04 9.49
C SER A 8 -47.41 -41.67 8.12
N ASP A 9 -46.71 -41.09 7.13
CA ASP A 9 -45.31 -40.66 6.96
C ASP A 9 -45.20 -39.71 5.73
N ASP A 10 -44.25 -38.78 5.84
CA ASP A 10 -43.26 -38.32 4.84
C ASP A 10 -43.66 -37.90 3.40
N ASP A 11 -43.45 -36.61 3.10
CA ASP A 11 -42.42 -36.14 2.13
C ASP A 11 -42.42 -34.60 2.09
N ASP A 12 -41.71 -33.93 2.99
CA ASP A 12 -41.34 -32.52 2.79
C ASP A 12 -39.88 -32.32 3.19
N GLY A 13 -39.10 -31.96 2.17
CA GLY A 13 -37.65 -31.89 2.18
C GLY A 13 -37.08 -31.13 3.37
N ASN A 14 -36.11 -31.77 3.99
CA ASN A 14 -35.30 -31.33 5.11
C ASN A 14 -34.51 -30.03 4.78
N GLU A 15 -35.17 -28.87 4.76
CA GLU A 15 -34.49 -27.58 4.94
C GLU A 15 -34.14 -27.46 6.44
N GLU A 16 -32.98 -28.00 6.78
CA GLU A 16 -32.31 -27.78 8.06
C GLU A 16 -32.23 -26.25 8.28
N LYS A 17 -33.18 -25.70 9.04
CA LYS A 17 -33.14 -24.29 9.48
C LYS A 17 -31.92 -24.14 10.37
N VAL A 18 -30.79 -23.81 9.75
CA VAL A 18 -29.53 -23.55 10.44
C VAL A 18 -29.81 -22.49 11.50
N ALA A 19 -29.89 -22.94 12.75
CA ALA A 19 -30.15 -22.06 13.88
C ALA A 19 -29.08 -20.97 13.86
N ALA A 20 -29.51 -19.71 13.86
CA ALA A 20 -28.57 -18.60 13.88
C ALA A 20 -27.71 -18.74 15.15
N PRO A 21 -26.37 -18.74 15.04
CA PRO A 21 -25.50 -18.85 16.21
C PRO A 21 -25.80 -17.74 17.21
N ASP A 22 -25.54 -17.97 18.50
CA ASP A 22 -25.77 -16.99 19.57
C ASP A 22 -25.04 -15.67 19.25
N GLY A 23 -25.80 -14.66 18.79
CA GLY A 23 -25.29 -13.39 18.22
C GLY A 23 -25.73 -13.07 16.78
N GLY A 24 -26.42 -13.99 16.10
CA GLY A 24 -26.98 -13.82 14.75
C GLY A 24 -25.93 -13.84 13.62
N TRP A 25 -26.38 -13.72 12.37
CA TRP A 25 -25.50 -13.73 11.18
C TRP A 25 -24.73 -12.41 10.93
N GLY A 26 -24.98 -11.38 11.74
CA GLY A 26 -24.45 -10.03 11.53
C GLY A 26 -22.93 -9.94 11.59
N TRP A 27 -22.30 -10.68 12.49
CA TRP A 27 -20.83 -10.70 12.59
C TRP A 27 -20.18 -11.30 11.34
N MET A 28 -20.80 -12.29 10.69
CA MET A 28 -20.30 -12.85 9.42
C MET A 28 -20.34 -11.83 8.30
N VAL A 29 -21.41 -11.02 8.24
CA VAL A 29 -21.54 -9.94 7.26
C VAL A 29 -20.46 -8.88 7.48
N VAL A 30 -20.21 -8.49 8.73
CA VAL A 30 -19.16 -7.53 9.11
C VAL A 30 -17.76 -8.05 8.80
N ILE A 31 -17.48 -9.32 9.15
CA ILE A 31 -16.20 -9.97 8.79
C ILE A 31 -16.06 -10.03 7.27
N GLY A 32 -17.10 -10.44 6.54
CA GLY A 32 -17.09 -10.46 5.07
C GLY A 32 -16.74 -9.10 4.47
N CYS A 33 -17.29 -8.02 5.01
CA CYS A 33 -16.96 -6.65 4.60
C CYS A 33 -15.47 -6.31 4.85
N ALA A 34 -14.98 -6.62 6.05
CA ALA A 34 -13.58 -6.41 6.41
C ALA A 34 -12.62 -7.21 5.51
N LEU A 35 -12.99 -8.45 5.18
CA LEU A 35 -12.22 -9.31 4.29
C LEU A 35 -12.18 -8.78 2.86
N MET A 36 -13.33 -8.39 2.32
CA MET A 36 -13.38 -7.82 0.96
C MET A 36 -12.60 -6.51 0.89
N HIS A 37 -12.71 -5.65 1.90
CA HIS A 37 -11.92 -4.42 1.99
C HIS A 37 -10.41 -4.72 1.88
N VAL A 38 -9.93 -5.70 2.65
CA VAL A 38 -8.51 -5.99 2.74
C VAL A 38 -8.00 -6.78 1.52
N LEU A 39 -8.73 -7.77 1.03
CA LEU A 39 -8.33 -8.58 -0.13
C LEU A 39 -8.34 -7.78 -1.45
N LEU A 40 -9.23 -6.79 -1.59
CA LEU A 40 -9.31 -5.96 -2.80
C LEU A 40 -8.29 -4.81 -2.84
N GLY A 41 -7.34 -4.77 -1.89
CA GLY A 41 -6.26 -3.78 -1.85
C GLY A 41 -5.43 -3.66 -3.15
N PRO A 42 -4.99 -4.76 -3.79
CA PRO A 42 -4.26 -4.68 -5.06
C PRO A 42 -5.13 -4.13 -6.20
N PHE A 43 -6.42 -4.47 -6.22
CA PHE A 43 -7.37 -3.94 -7.20
C PHE A 43 -7.49 -2.41 -7.06
N SER A 44 -7.62 -1.93 -5.83
CA SER A 44 -7.59 -0.49 -5.53
C SER A 44 -6.29 0.19 -5.99
N ALA A 45 -5.13 -0.45 -5.78
CA ALA A 45 -3.84 0.06 -6.24
C ALA A 45 -3.75 0.13 -7.79
N ILE A 46 -4.26 -0.86 -8.52
CA ILE A 46 -4.35 -0.85 -9.99
C ILE A 46 -5.16 0.36 -10.47
N LEU A 47 -6.36 0.51 -9.92
CA LEU A 47 -7.28 1.56 -10.33
C LEU A 47 -6.68 2.94 -10.04
N MET A 48 -6.03 3.10 -8.89
CA MET A 48 -5.35 4.34 -8.54
C MET A 48 -4.20 4.67 -9.51
N ASN A 49 -3.39 3.67 -9.87
CA ASN A 49 -2.29 3.86 -10.81
C ASN A 49 -2.77 4.20 -12.24
N ARG A 50 -3.96 3.71 -12.64
CA ARG A 50 -4.53 3.92 -13.97
C ARG A 50 -5.36 5.21 -14.10
N PHE A 51 -6.26 5.44 -13.15
CA PHE A 51 -7.26 6.51 -13.21
C PHE A 51 -6.97 7.69 -12.27
N GLY A 52 -5.96 7.56 -11.41
CA GLY A 52 -5.61 8.54 -10.39
C GLY A 52 -6.43 8.40 -9.11
N ALA A 53 -5.85 8.79 -7.97
CA ALA A 53 -6.45 8.60 -6.66
C ALA A 53 -7.80 9.32 -6.48
N ARG A 54 -7.95 10.56 -6.98
CA ARG A 54 -9.19 11.36 -6.83
C ARG A 54 -10.42 10.65 -7.38
N ARG A 55 -10.35 10.15 -8.62
CA ARG A 55 -11.48 9.47 -9.27
C ARG A 55 -11.84 8.18 -8.55
N VAL A 56 -10.81 7.42 -8.14
CA VAL A 56 -10.99 6.13 -7.45
C VAL A 56 -11.67 6.30 -6.10
N VAL A 57 -11.28 7.29 -5.31
CA VAL A 57 -11.94 7.56 -4.02
C VAL A 57 -13.37 8.07 -4.18
N ILE A 58 -13.64 8.91 -5.18
CA ILE A 58 -15.02 9.37 -5.47
C ILE A 58 -15.93 8.19 -5.83
N VAL A 59 -15.49 7.35 -6.76
CA VAL A 59 -16.25 6.15 -7.17
C VAL A 59 -16.38 5.18 -5.99
N GLY A 60 -15.31 4.97 -5.24
CA GLY A 60 -15.30 4.12 -4.04
C GLY A 60 -16.26 4.60 -2.96
N GLY A 61 -16.29 5.91 -2.68
CA GLY A 61 -17.17 6.51 -1.67
C GLY A 61 -18.65 6.42 -2.05
N LEU A 62 -18.99 6.63 -3.33
CA LEU A 62 -20.34 6.39 -3.84
C LEU A 62 -20.73 4.91 -3.71
N LEU A 63 -19.85 4.00 -4.11
CA LEU A 63 -20.08 2.56 -4.02
C LEU A 63 -20.28 2.11 -2.57
N MET A 64 -19.46 2.63 -1.65
CA MET A 64 -19.52 2.34 -0.22
C MET A 64 -20.86 2.79 0.38
N SER A 65 -21.25 4.05 0.10
CA SER A 65 -22.54 4.58 0.54
C SER A 65 -23.71 3.78 -0.02
N VAL A 66 -23.72 3.51 -1.33
CA VAL A 66 -24.81 2.78 -1.98
C VAL A 66 -24.93 1.37 -1.39
N GLY A 67 -23.82 0.66 -1.17
CA GLY A 67 -23.84 -0.64 -0.51
C GLY A 67 -24.46 -0.61 0.89
N VAL A 68 -24.16 0.40 1.69
CA VAL A 68 -24.73 0.55 3.03
C VAL A 68 -26.20 0.98 2.98
N MET A 69 -26.59 1.89 2.08
CA MET A 69 -27.98 2.34 1.93
C MET A 69 -28.90 1.22 1.42
N ILE A 70 -28.42 0.44 0.44
CA ILE A 70 -29.13 -0.74 -0.07
C ILE A 70 -29.38 -1.75 1.06
N SER A 71 -28.43 -1.88 1.99
CA SER A 71 -28.54 -2.77 3.15
C SER A 71 -29.62 -2.33 4.16
N ALA A 72 -30.26 -1.17 4.01
CA ALA A 72 -31.32 -0.70 4.90
C ALA A 72 -32.60 -1.55 4.84
N TYR A 73 -32.87 -2.19 3.69
CA TYR A 73 -34.07 -3.01 3.48
C TYR A 73 -33.70 -4.41 2.98
N PRO A 74 -33.12 -5.26 3.84
CA PRO A 74 -32.66 -6.58 3.41
C PRO A 74 -33.85 -7.56 3.31
N PRO A 75 -34.18 -8.10 2.12
CA PRO A 75 -35.23 -9.11 1.98
C PRO A 75 -34.81 -10.50 2.48
N HIS A 76 -33.51 -10.82 2.41
CA HIS A 76 -32.93 -12.10 2.85
C HIS A 76 -31.45 -11.93 3.19
N LEU A 77 -30.86 -12.89 3.91
CA LEU A 77 -29.49 -12.78 4.41
C LEU A 77 -28.43 -12.68 3.29
N SER A 78 -28.59 -13.42 2.19
CA SER A 78 -27.68 -13.35 1.04
C SER A 78 -27.59 -11.95 0.42
N TYR A 79 -28.66 -11.16 0.54
CA TYR A 79 -28.69 -9.78 0.10
C TYR A 79 -27.70 -8.92 0.90
N LEU A 80 -27.63 -9.11 2.23
CA LEU A 80 -26.67 -8.39 3.08
C LEU A 80 -25.22 -8.76 2.78
N PHE A 81 -24.94 -10.03 2.46
CA PHE A 81 -23.61 -10.42 1.99
C PHE A 81 -23.22 -9.72 0.69
N PHE A 82 -24.16 -9.58 -0.26
CA PHE A 82 -23.89 -8.88 -1.51
C PHE A 82 -23.77 -7.36 -1.31
N SER A 83 -24.72 -6.72 -0.61
CA SER A 83 -24.77 -5.26 -0.46
C SER A 83 -23.72 -4.75 0.54
N TYR A 84 -23.62 -5.33 1.73
CA TYR A 84 -22.75 -4.83 2.79
C TYR A 84 -21.34 -5.44 2.70
N SER A 85 -21.22 -6.76 2.51
CA SER A 85 -19.89 -7.38 2.48
C SER A 85 -19.16 -7.11 1.15
N LEU A 86 -19.80 -7.35 0.00
CA LEU A 86 -19.15 -7.18 -1.30
C LEU A 86 -19.13 -5.73 -1.76
N LEU A 87 -20.29 -5.08 -1.89
CA LEU A 87 -20.38 -3.74 -2.48
C LEU A 87 -19.75 -2.67 -1.57
N ALA A 88 -20.12 -2.64 -0.29
CA ALA A 88 -19.53 -1.68 0.64
C ALA A 88 -18.06 -2.02 0.97
N GLY A 89 -17.70 -3.31 1.04
CA GLY A 89 -16.30 -3.73 1.23
C GLY A 89 -15.38 -3.30 0.08
N LEU A 90 -15.82 -3.49 -1.17
CA LEU A 90 -15.10 -3.00 -2.36
C LEU A 90 -14.98 -1.47 -2.33
N GLY A 91 -16.07 -0.76 -2.04
CA GLY A 91 -16.07 0.70 -1.89
C GLY A 91 -15.06 1.19 -0.85
N GLY A 92 -15.04 0.53 0.32
CA GLY A 92 -14.09 0.80 1.40
C GLY A 92 -12.63 0.62 0.97
N SER A 93 -12.32 -0.42 0.20
CA SER A 93 -10.96 -0.64 -0.34
C SER A 93 -10.50 0.45 -1.30
N LEU A 94 -11.42 0.95 -2.13
CA LEU A 94 -11.19 2.05 -3.08
C LEU A 94 -11.02 3.41 -2.37
N VAL A 95 -11.55 3.58 -1.16
CA VAL A 95 -11.36 4.78 -0.34
C VAL A 95 -10.08 4.70 0.48
N TYR A 96 -9.86 3.57 1.17
CA TYR A 96 -8.78 3.42 2.15
C TYR A 96 -7.38 3.40 1.52
N THR A 97 -7.17 2.57 0.47
CA THR A 97 -5.84 2.37 -0.12
C THR A 97 -5.26 3.67 -0.70
N PRO A 98 -6.00 4.44 -1.52
CA PRO A 98 -5.47 5.69 -2.07
C PRO A 98 -5.23 6.76 -1.01
N GLY A 99 -6.07 6.84 0.03
CA GLY A 99 -5.88 7.78 1.13
C GLY A 99 -4.57 7.55 1.87
N LEU A 100 -4.27 6.28 2.19
CA LEU A 100 -3.01 5.92 2.86
C LEU A 100 -1.78 6.19 1.97
N VAL A 101 -1.86 5.85 0.68
CA VAL A 101 -0.74 6.02 -0.26
C VAL A 101 -0.45 7.50 -0.51
N LEU A 102 -1.48 8.32 -0.73
CA LEU A 102 -1.31 9.74 -1.01
C LEU A 102 -0.64 10.47 0.14
N VAL A 103 -1.02 10.21 1.39
CA VAL A 103 -0.36 10.83 2.55
C VAL A 103 1.15 10.57 2.54
N GLY A 104 1.54 9.34 2.20
CA GLY A 104 2.95 8.96 2.06
C GLY A 104 3.66 9.60 0.86
N GLN A 105 2.93 9.98 -0.19
CA GLN A 105 3.47 10.65 -1.38
C GLN A 105 3.54 12.18 -1.23
N TYR A 106 2.60 12.79 -0.50
CA TYR A 106 2.56 14.23 -0.24
C TYR A 106 3.66 14.69 0.72
N PHE A 107 3.91 13.89 1.76
CA PHE A 107 4.84 14.26 2.82
C PHE A 107 6.08 13.37 2.79
N ASN A 108 7.23 13.94 2.41
CA ASN A 108 8.52 13.25 2.47
C ASN A 108 9.22 13.49 3.83
N LYS A 109 9.33 14.76 4.27
CA LYS A 109 10.13 15.12 5.47
C LYS A 109 9.44 14.83 6.81
N ARG A 110 8.11 14.95 6.85
CA ARG A 110 7.26 14.73 8.05
C ARG A 110 6.21 13.65 7.78
N ARG A 111 6.66 12.59 7.13
CA ARG A 111 5.79 11.51 6.66
C ARG A 111 5.08 10.82 7.81
N ALA A 112 5.81 10.53 8.89
CA ALA A 112 5.25 9.78 10.01
C ALA A 112 4.19 10.60 10.77
N ILE A 113 4.42 11.90 10.96
CA ILE A 113 3.39 12.80 11.54
C ILE A 113 2.13 12.80 10.67
N ALA A 114 2.28 12.96 9.35
CA ALA A 114 1.13 13.00 8.45
C ALA A 114 0.34 11.67 8.45
N THR A 115 1.04 10.53 8.38
CA THR A 115 0.40 9.20 8.47
C THR A 115 -0.22 8.96 9.85
N GLY A 116 0.43 9.41 10.94
CA GLY A 116 -0.10 9.31 12.30
C GLY A 116 -1.41 10.10 12.48
N ILE A 117 -1.46 11.36 12.03
CA ILE A 117 -2.68 12.18 12.07
C ILE A 117 -3.79 11.56 11.21
N ALA A 118 -3.47 11.15 9.97
CA ALA A 118 -4.45 10.55 9.07
C ALA A 118 -5.02 9.23 9.62
N SER A 119 -4.18 8.40 10.24
CA SER A 119 -4.59 7.12 10.83
C SER A 119 -5.28 7.25 12.19
N ALA A 120 -5.03 8.31 12.96
CA ALA A 120 -5.72 8.60 14.22
C ALA A 120 -7.24 8.76 14.03
N GLY A 121 -7.68 9.26 12.87
CA GLY A 121 -9.11 9.37 12.53
C GLY A 121 -9.86 8.03 12.57
N SER A 122 -9.20 6.91 12.24
CA SER A 122 -9.81 5.58 12.35
C SER A 122 -10.06 5.17 13.80
N GLY A 123 -9.17 5.51 14.72
CA GLY A 123 -9.39 5.24 16.15
C GLY A 123 -10.48 6.14 16.74
N LEU A 124 -10.52 7.42 16.33
CA LEU A 124 -11.60 8.33 16.74
C LEU A 124 -12.96 7.81 16.25
N GLY A 125 -13.01 7.27 15.03
CA GLY A 125 -14.18 6.59 14.52
C GLY A 125 -14.59 5.38 15.37
N ALA A 126 -13.65 4.51 15.74
CA ALA A 126 -13.94 3.35 16.58
C ALA A 126 -14.50 3.73 17.97
N PHE A 127 -14.16 4.91 18.49
CA PHE A 127 -14.70 5.42 19.75
C PHE A 127 -16.06 6.12 19.58
N CYS A 128 -16.21 6.97 18.57
CA CYS A 128 -17.42 7.79 18.40
C CYS A 128 -18.58 7.07 17.71
N PHE A 129 -18.31 6.16 16.77
CA PHE A 129 -19.37 5.51 15.99
C PHE A 129 -20.21 4.51 16.78
N PRO A 130 -19.70 3.67 17.70
CA PRO A 130 -20.55 2.75 18.46
C PRO A 130 -21.71 3.42 19.22
N PRO A 131 -21.50 4.46 20.07
CA PRO A 131 -22.62 5.12 20.75
C PRO A 131 -23.52 5.88 19.77
N PHE A 132 -22.95 6.41 18.68
CA PHE A 132 -23.74 7.06 17.63
C PHE A 132 -24.66 6.07 16.91
N ILE A 133 -24.17 4.88 16.58
CA ILE A 133 -24.96 3.79 15.97
C ILE A 133 -26.04 3.34 16.94
N GLU A 134 -25.72 3.14 18.22
CA GLU A 134 -26.72 2.76 19.22
C GLU A 134 -27.85 3.79 19.34
N TYR A 135 -27.51 5.08 19.36
CA TYR A 135 -28.50 6.16 19.32
C TYR A 135 -29.37 6.13 18.07
N LEU A 136 -28.77 5.93 16.90
CA LEU A 136 -29.50 5.82 15.62
C LEU A 136 -30.44 4.62 15.61
N LEU A 137 -30.00 3.47 16.11
CA LEU A 137 -30.81 2.26 16.20
C LEU A 137 -32.01 2.46 17.13
N LYS A 138 -31.83 3.12 18.28
CA LYS A 138 -32.91 3.41 19.23
C LYS A 138 -33.96 4.38 18.67
N LYS A 139 -33.53 5.40 17.91
CA LYS A 139 -34.43 6.46 17.43
C LYS A 139 -35.05 6.17 16.06
N TYR A 140 -34.31 5.58 15.14
CA TYR A 140 -34.70 5.45 13.73
C TYR A 140 -34.77 4.00 13.25
N THR A 141 -34.64 3.02 14.15
CA THR A 141 -34.56 1.58 13.85
C THR A 141 -33.36 1.23 12.94
N TYR A 142 -33.24 -0.03 12.55
CA TYR A 142 -32.15 -0.52 11.71
C TYR A 142 -32.11 0.16 10.32
N SER A 143 -33.25 0.23 9.62
CA SER A 143 -33.31 0.75 8.26
C SER A 143 -32.94 2.24 8.20
N GLY A 144 -33.47 3.03 9.14
CA GLY A 144 -33.11 4.45 9.25
C GLY A 144 -31.64 4.66 9.62
N ALA A 145 -31.10 3.84 10.54
CA ALA A 145 -29.69 3.89 10.89
C ALA A 145 -28.78 3.60 9.70
N MET A 146 -29.07 2.56 8.90
CA MET A 146 -28.28 2.23 7.71
C MET A 146 -28.31 3.33 6.63
N LEU A 147 -29.47 3.95 6.38
CA LEU A 147 -29.57 5.08 5.46
C LEU A 147 -28.74 6.28 5.94
N MET A 148 -28.81 6.61 7.23
CA MET A 148 -28.01 7.70 7.81
C MET A 148 -26.51 7.40 7.78
N LEU A 149 -26.10 6.16 8.07
CA LEU A 149 -24.69 5.75 7.96
C LEU A 149 -24.18 5.82 6.52
N GLY A 150 -25.00 5.42 5.54
CA GLY A 150 -24.70 5.61 4.13
C GLY A 150 -24.50 7.09 3.78
N ALA A 151 -25.42 7.97 4.23
CA ALA A 151 -25.29 9.41 4.04
C ALA A 151 -24.01 10.00 4.67
N VAL A 152 -23.62 9.54 5.87
CA VAL A 152 -22.35 9.92 6.49
C VAL A 152 -21.17 9.48 5.61
N GLN A 153 -21.24 8.29 5.02
CA GLN A 153 -20.20 7.76 4.13
C GLN A 153 -20.11 8.47 2.77
N LEU A 154 -21.18 9.12 2.28
CA LEU A 154 -21.09 9.99 1.10
C LEU A 154 -20.09 11.13 1.26
N ASN A 155 -19.79 11.55 2.51
CA ASN A 155 -18.75 12.55 2.74
C ASN A 155 -17.36 12.10 2.25
N ASN A 156 -17.14 10.80 2.05
CA ASN A 156 -15.91 10.32 1.39
C ASN A 156 -15.76 10.84 -0.04
N VAL A 157 -16.86 11.16 -0.74
CA VAL A 157 -16.83 11.77 -2.07
C VAL A 157 -16.25 13.18 -1.99
N VAL A 158 -16.68 13.97 -1.00
CA VAL A 158 -16.17 15.32 -0.73
C VAL A 158 -14.69 15.24 -0.33
N ALA A 159 -14.33 14.32 0.56
CA ALA A 159 -12.95 14.09 0.96
C ALA A 159 -12.06 13.68 -0.24
N GLY A 160 -12.57 12.82 -1.13
CA GLY A 160 -11.90 12.44 -2.37
C GLY A 160 -11.75 13.59 -3.35
N ALA A 161 -12.71 14.51 -3.42
CA ALA A 161 -12.63 15.70 -4.28
C ALA A 161 -11.49 16.66 -3.88
N LEU A 162 -11.12 16.68 -2.60
CA LEU A 162 -9.98 17.44 -2.07
C LEU A 162 -8.62 16.84 -2.46
N TYR A 163 -8.58 15.60 -2.98
CA TYR A 163 -7.33 14.99 -3.41
C TYR A 163 -6.81 15.71 -4.65
N ARG A 164 -5.78 16.54 -4.46
CA ARG A 164 -5.09 17.16 -5.59
C ARG A 164 -4.31 16.05 -6.33
N PRO A 165 -4.40 15.95 -7.66
CA PRO A 165 -3.58 15.01 -8.39
C PRO A 165 -2.13 15.45 -8.22
N LEU A 166 -1.30 14.58 -7.63
CA LEU A 166 0.14 14.77 -7.68
C LEU A 166 0.49 14.70 -9.16
N GLU A 167 0.77 15.86 -9.77
CA GLU A 167 1.40 15.89 -11.08
C GLU A 167 2.66 15.06 -10.96
N ARG A 168 2.58 13.87 -11.54
CA ARG A 168 3.70 12.96 -11.68
C ARG A 168 4.83 13.84 -12.20
N GLN A 169 5.87 14.08 -11.39
CA GLN A 169 7.03 14.82 -11.87
C GLN A 169 7.44 14.15 -13.16
N LYS A 170 7.09 14.77 -14.30
CA LYS A 170 7.70 14.45 -15.57
C LYS A 170 9.13 14.86 -15.28
N ARG A 171 9.97 13.90 -14.88
CA ARG A 171 11.42 14.09 -14.97
C ARG A 171 11.59 14.74 -16.33
N PRO A 172 12.24 15.91 -16.45
CA PRO A 172 12.46 16.51 -17.75
C PRO A 172 13.28 15.48 -18.53
N ARG A 173 12.59 14.65 -19.33
CA ARG A 173 13.22 13.76 -20.29
C ARG A 173 13.72 14.75 -21.32
N LYS A 174 15.01 15.07 -21.22
CA LYS A 174 15.75 15.70 -22.30
C LYS A 174 15.71 14.72 -23.47
N PHE A 175 14.63 14.73 -24.23
CA PHE A 175 14.62 14.12 -25.55
C PHE A 175 15.42 15.04 -26.44
N ILE A 176 16.61 14.61 -26.82
CA ILE A 176 17.34 15.20 -27.92
C ILE A 176 16.73 14.58 -29.16
N LYS A 177 15.72 15.22 -29.75
CA LYS A 177 15.38 14.95 -31.15
C LYS A 177 16.46 15.63 -31.98
N ALA A 178 17.56 14.94 -32.24
CA ALA A 178 18.50 15.38 -33.26
C ALA A 178 17.83 15.20 -34.62
N THR A 179 17.91 16.21 -35.46
CA THR A 179 17.47 16.14 -36.85
C THR A 179 18.25 15.03 -37.57
N LYS A 180 17.69 14.40 -38.62
CA LYS A 180 18.42 13.35 -39.38
C LYS A 180 19.80 13.83 -39.86
N GLU A 181 19.95 15.12 -40.12
CA GLU A 181 21.20 15.76 -40.52
C GLU A 181 22.17 15.93 -39.35
N GLU A 182 21.73 16.45 -38.20
CA GLU A 182 22.55 16.58 -36.98
C GLU A 182 23.05 15.21 -36.47
N THR A 183 22.22 14.17 -36.61
CA THR A 183 22.60 12.79 -36.26
C THR A 183 23.69 12.27 -37.18
N LYS A 184 23.62 12.56 -38.48
CA LYS A 184 24.67 12.20 -39.45
C LYS A 184 25.97 12.95 -39.19
N GLU A 185 25.90 14.23 -38.82
CA GLU A 185 27.09 15.04 -38.50
C GLU A 185 27.78 14.57 -37.21
N LEU A 186 27.02 14.25 -36.16
CA LEU A 186 27.56 13.69 -34.93
C LEU A 186 28.22 12.32 -35.14
N LEU A 187 27.64 11.48 -36.02
CA LEU A 187 28.23 10.19 -36.40
C LEU A 187 29.52 10.37 -37.21
N ALA A 188 29.57 11.32 -38.15
CA ALA A 188 30.77 11.62 -38.93
C ALA A 188 31.91 12.21 -38.07
N MET A 189 31.57 13.04 -37.08
CA MET A 189 32.54 13.55 -36.11
C MET A 189 33.06 12.47 -35.16
N GLY A 190 32.21 11.51 -34.80
CA GLY A 190 32.60 10.31 -34.03
C GLY A 190 33.61 9.46 -34.80
N GLU A 191 33.33 9.19 -36.08
CA GLU A 191 34.25 8.45 -36.97
C GLU A 191 35.62 9.14 -37.12
N GLN A 192 35.66 10.49 -37.21
CA GLN A 192 36.93 11.22 -37.26
C GLN A 192 37.73 11.09 -35.97
N LYS A 193 37.09 11.18 -34.80
CA LYS A 193 37.79 11.07 -33.50
C LYS A 193 38.26 9.65 -33.19
N ASP A 194 37.59 8.63 -33.73
CA ASP A 194 38.04 7.23 -33.63
C ASP A 194 39.29 6.98 -34.49
N VAL A 195 39.42 7.65 -35.64
CA VAL A 195 40.63 7.60 -36.48
C VAL A 195 41.82 8.27 -35.79
N GLU A 196 41.60 9.34 -35.03
CA GLU A 196 42.65 10.06 -34.29
C GLU A 196 43.13 9.34 -33.03
N ARG A 197 42.32 8.43 -32.42
CA ARG A 197 42.62 7.86 -31.08
C ARG A 197 43.54 6.64 -31.05
N GLY A 198 43.78 5.97 -32.18
CA GLY A 198 44.61 4.75 -32.18
C GLY A 198 44.01 3.62 -31.32
N HIS A 199 44.59 2.43 -31.42
CA HIS A 199 43.88 1.15 -31.27
C HIS A 199 43.50 0.65 -29.86
N ASP A 200 43.51 1.50 -28.82
CA ASP A 200 43.13 1.09 -27.46
C ASP A 200 42.44 2.24 -26.70
N LYS A 201 41.17 2.07 -26.26
CA LYS A 201 40.60 2.59 -24.98
C LYS A 201 39.06 2.47 -24.82
N GLU A 202 38.69 2.44 -23.53
CA GLU A 202 37.38 2.47 -22.84
C GLU A 202 36.21 3.25 -23.47
N PRO A 203 34.95 2.96 -23.07
CA PRO A 203 33.76 3.69 -23.53
C PRO A 203 33.83 5.19 -23.22
N VAL A 204 33.41 6.02 -24.18
CA VAL A 204 33.45 7.49 -24.10
C VAL A 204 32.54 8.00 -22.99
N LYS A 205 33.11 8.71 -22.00
CA LYS A 205 32.37 9.29 -20.87
C LYS A 205 31.38 10.36 -21.36
N LEU A 206 30.19 10.39 -20.74
CA LEU A 206 29.07 11.31 -21.07
C LEU A 206 29.45 12.81 -21.11
N HIS A 207 30.52 13.20 -20.42
CA HIS A 207 31.03 14.57 -20.42
C HIS A 207 31.68 14.97 -21.76
N GLU A 208 32.36 14.05 -22.44
CA GLU A 208 32.99 14.32 -23.74
C GLU A 208 31.95 14.42 -24.86
N LEU A 209 30.90 13.60 -24.82
CA LEU A 209 29.74 13.71 -25.73
C LEU A 209 29.06 15.09 -25.60
N LYS A 210 29.02 15.66 -24.39
CA LYS A 210 28.52 17.02 -24.15
C LYS A 210 29.46 18.11 -24.70
N LYS A 211 30.77 17.83 -24.82
CA LYS A 211 31.76 18.76 -25.38
C LYS A 211 31.67 18.80 -26.92
N ILE A 212 31.57 17.63 -27.55
CA ILE A 212 31.29 17.46 -28.99
C ILE A 212 29.97 18.17 -29.36
N ARG A 213 28.94 18.04 -28.51
CA ARG A 213 27.64 18.74 -28.62
C ARG A 213 27.74 20.27 -28.57
N LYS A 214 28.68 20.82 -27.80
CA LYS A 214 28.86 22.28 -27.68
C LYS A 214 29.57 22.86 -28.90
N GLU A 215 30.43 22.06 -29.52
CA GLU A 215 31.14 22.37 -30.76
C GLU A 215 30.24 22.27 -32.00
N SER A 216 29.16 21.47 -31.95
CA SER A 216 28.24 21.25 -33.09
C SER A 216 27.10 22.28 -33.24
N GLY A 217 26.89 23.19 -32.29
CA GLY A 217 25.94 24.31 -32.43
C GLY A 217 24.44 23.94 -32.48
N ALA A 218 24.05 22.73 -32.09
CA ALA A 218 22.64 22.29 -32.12
C ALA A 218 21.76 23.10 -31.15
N THR A 219 20.71 23.73 -31.68
CA THR A 219 19.83 24.66 -30.94
C THR A 219 18.78 23.88 -30.14
N ILE A 220 18.59 24.21 -28.86
CA ILE A 220 17.60 23.53 -28.00
C ILE A 220 16.28 24.32 -28.04
N TYR A 221 15.18 23.70 -28.45
CA TYR A 221 13.86 24.14 -27.99
C TYR A 221 13.67 23.67 -26.55
N SER A 222 13.73 24.62 -25.62
CA SER A 222 13.40 24.42 -24.20
C SER A 222 11.90 24.66 -24.05
N SER A 223 11.14 23.68 -23.52
CA SER A 223 9.69 23.79 -23.26
C SER A 223 9.32 24.79 -22.14
N ARG A 224 10.09 25.86 -21.94
CA ARG A 224 9.88 26.84 -20.87
C ARG A 224 9.22 28.15 -21.33
N GLU A 225 8.85 28.28 -22.61
CA GLU A 225 8.30 29.52 -23.17
C GLU A 225 6.88 29.44 -23.77
N PHE A 226 6.20 28.29 -23.74
CA PHE A 226 4.79 28.23 -24.15
C PHE A 226 3.91 27.82 -22.98
N GLY A 227 3.40 28.82 -22.25
CA GLY A 227 2.08 28.68 -21.65
C GLY A 227 1.07 28.86 -22.77
N LEU A 228 0.30 27.82 -23.11
CA LEU A 228 -1.12 27.92 -23.43
C LEU A 228 -1.74 26.55 -23.71
N GLU A 229 -3.05 26.58 -23.63
CA GLU A 229 -4.07 25.55 -23.73
C GLU A 229 -4.08 24.77 -25.05
N SER A 230 -4.85 23.67 -25.02
CA SER A 230 -5.63 23.10 -26.13
C SER A 230 -5.06 23.07 -27.55
N GLY A 231 -4.90 21.84 -28.06
CA GLY A 231 -5.22 21.48 -29.45
C GLY A 231 -4.33 22.06 -30.54
N LEU A 232 -3.42 21.24 -31.08
CA LEU A 232 -2.96 21.36 -32.48
C LEU A 232 -2.39 20.02 -32.94
N SER A 233 -3.28 19.21 -33.53
CA SER A 233 -2.92 18.45 -34.73
C SER A 233 -2.70 19.45 -35.88
N ASP A 234 -1.89 19.07 -36.86
CA ASP A 234 -1.66 19.79 -38.13
C ASP A 234 -0.81 21.07 -38.08
N SER A 235 0.52 20.89 -38.17
CA SER A 235 1.38 21.73 -39.03
C SER A 235 2.82 21.18 -39.04
N MET A 236 3.12 20.29 -39.99
CA MET A 236 4.49 20.10 -40.49
C MET A 236 4.77 21.22 -41.49
N VAL A 237 5.48 22.27 -41.09
CA VAL A 237 6.04 23.27 -42.04
C VAL A 237 7.46 23.66 -41.63
N ASP A 238 8.36 23.42 -42.57
CA ASP A 238 9.68 23.99 -42.85
C ASP A 238 10.51 24.64 -41.73
N ILE A 239 11.57 23.92 -41.33
CA ILE A 239 12.80 24.55 -40.82
C ILE A 239 13.97 24.00 -41.66
N ASN A 240 14.16 24.61 -42.84
CA ASN A 240 15.28 24.32 -43.74
C ASN A 240 16.14 25.58 -43.99
N GLN A 241 16.17 26.51 -43.03
CA GLN A 241 16.93 27.76 -43.13
C GLN A 241 17.75 28.05 -41.87
N SER A 242 18.73 27.19 -41.56
CA SER A 242 19.93 27.62 -40.82
C SER A 242 21.08 26.63 -41.02
N MET A 243 21.51 26.42 -42.27
CA MET A 243 22.71 25.64 -42.55
C MET A 243 23.84 26.60 -42.94
N SER A 244 24.88 26.71 -42.10
CA SER A 244 26.03 27.55 -42.42
C SER A 244 26.76 27.02 -43.68
N PRO A 245 27.14 27.89 -44.65
CA PRO A 245 27.78 27.47 -45.90
C PRO A 245 29.15 26.79 -45.70
N LYS A 246 29.72 26.83 -44.49
CA LYS A 246 30.98 26.17 -44.13
C LYS A 246 30.86 24.64 -43.99
N LEU A 247 29.67 24.08 -43.73
CA LEU A 247 29.49 22.63 -43.60
C LEU A 247 29.33 21.88 -44.93
N LYS A 248 28.66 22.48 -45.94
CA LYS A 248 28.52 21.86 -47.28
C LYS A 248 29.86 21.56 -47.98
N LYS A 249 30.92 22.29 -47.64
CA LYS A 249 32.28 22.07 -48.18
C LYS A 249 33.02 20.91 -47.51
N LYS A 250 32.73 20.56 -46.25
CA LYS A 250 33.38 19.42 -45.57
C LYS A 250 32.77 18.08 -45.96
N THR A 251 31.46 18.02 -46.20
CA THR A 251 30.77 16.77 -46.58
C THR A 251 31.07 16.31 -48.02
N ARG A 252 31.49 17.23 -48.91
CA ARG A 252 31.76 16.90 -50.33
C ARG A 252 33.10 16.18 -50.55
N LYS A 253 34.00 16.15 -49.56
CA LYS A 253 35.34 15.56 -49.69
C LYS A 253 35.43 14.08 -49.25
N TYR A 254 34.39 13.57 -48.59
CA TYR A 254 34.29 12.18 -48.12
C TYR A 254 33.29 11.41 -48.97
N LYS A 255 33.65 11.07 -50.21
CA LYS A 255 32.85 10.14 -51.03
C LYS A 255 33.67 9.12 -51.82
N LYS A 256 34.96 8.95 -51.50
CA LYS A 256 35.80 7.91 -52.09
C LYS A 256 36.83 7.43 -51.08
N THR A 257 36.49 6.37 -50.36
CA THR A 257 37.44 5.33 -49.96
C THR A 257 36.61 4.08 -49.65
N ASN A 258 36.77 3.06 -50.49
CA ASN A 258 36.32 1.70 -50.22
C ASN A 258 37.42 1.03 -49.37
N GLU A 259 37.13 0.64 -48.14
CA GLU A 259 37.97 -0.28 -47.36
C GLU A 259 37.12 -1.08 -46.35
N PRO A 260 37.53 -2.32 -46.01
CA PRO A 260 36.63 -3.36 -45.53
C PRO A 260 36.25 -3.23 -44.05
N GLU A 261 35.05 -3.75 -43.76
CA GLU A 261 34.42 -3.80 -42.45
C GLU A 261 35.20 -4.69 -41.47
N GLY A 262 35.79 -4.08 -40.44
CA GLY A 262 36.35 -4.83 -39.31
C GLY A 262 36.99 -3.93 -38.26
N LYS A 263 36.33 -3.80 -37.10
CA LYS A 263 36.80 -3.19 -35.83
C LYS A 263 36.82 -1.64 -35.72
N ARG A 264 35.66 -1.00 -35.85
CA ARG A 264 35.37 0.34 -35.31
C ARG A 264 34.02 0.35 -34.57
N THR A 265 33.97 0.01 -33.29
CA THR A 265 32.66 -0.21 -32.62
C THR A 265 32.43 0.56 -31.32
N SER A 266 33.42 0.99 -30.54
CA SER A 266 33.14 1.53 -29.19
C SER A 266 32.46 2.92 -29.16
N CYS A 267 33.04 3.93 -29.83
CA CYS A 267 32.49 5.29 -29.80
C CYS A 267 31.30 5.44 -30.76
N PHE A 268 31.39 4.84 -31.95
CA PHE A 268 30.31 4.82 -32.94
C PHE A 268 29.03 4.17 -32.39
N GLU A 269 29.10 3.03 -31.69
CA GLU A 269 27.93 2.42 -31.04
C GLU A 269 27.41 3.28 -29.89
N SER A 270 28.28 3.92 -29.13
CA SER A 270 27.89 4.83 -28.03
C SER A 270 27.11 6.04 -28.53
N ILE A 271 27.53 6.65 -29.65
CA ILE A 271 26.83 7.78 -30.29
C ILE A 271 25.53 7.31 -30.93
N LYS A 272 25.52 6.15 -31.60
CA LYS A 272 24.32 5.55 -32.18
C LYS A 272 23.28 5.21 -31.11
N SER A 273 23.69 4.69 -29.96
CA SER A 273 22.87 4.44 -28.77
C SER A 273 22.30 5.74 -28.18
N PHE A 274 23.14 6.78 -28.07
CA PHE A 274 22.73 8.09 -27.56
C PHE A 274 21.70 8.79 -28.47
N CYS A 275 21.82 8.65 -29.79
CA CYS A 275 20.91 9.24 -30.76
C CYS A 275 19.64 8.40 -31.01
N ASN A 276 19.73 7.06 -31.01
CA ASN A 276 18.60 6.15 -31.21
C ASN A 276 17.90 5.76 -29.90
N GLY A 277 17.80 6.67 -28.93
CA GLY A 277 16.97 6.44 -27.74
C GLY A 277 15.53 6.16 -28.12
N LYS A 278 15.21 4.88 -28.39
CA LYS A 278 13.87 4.42 -28.73
C LYS A 278 12.93 4.89 -27.63
N GLU A 279 11.81 5.47 -28.02
CA GLU A 279 10.66 5.61 -27.13
C GLU A 279 10.21 4.21 -26.71
N GLU A 280 10.78 3.69 -25.62
CA GLU A 280 10.06 2.72 -24.84
C GLU A 280 8.80 3.44 -24.35
N LYS A 281 7.68 3.18 -25.05
CA LYS A 281 6.36 3.12 -24.44
C LYS A 281 6.48 2.14 -23.28
N ASN A 282 6.98 2.64 -22.16
CA ASN A 282 7.09 1.91 -20.93
C ASN A 282 5.63 1.73 -20.50
N SER A 283 5.02 0.61 -20.94
CA SER A 283 3.79 0.07 -20.38
C SER A 283 4.11 -0.22 -18.93
N LYS A 284 4.04 0.82 -18.09
CA LYS A 284 4.39 0.70 -16.68
C LYS A 284 3.38 -0.29 -16.11
N LYS A 285 3.89 -1.45 -15.68
CA LYS A 285 3.08 -2.50 -15.05
C LYS A 285 2.18 -1.85 -13.98
N LEU A 286 0.88 -2.10 -14.07
CA LEU A 286 -0.13 -1.50 -13.18
C LEU A 286 0.04 -1.95 -11.73
N ILE A 287 0.57 -3.17 -11.53
CA ILE A 287 1.14 -3.68 -10.28
C ILE A 287 2.56 -4.17 -10.56
N ASP A 288 3.48 -3.82 -9.68
CA ASP A 288 4.82 -4.36 -9.68
C ASP A 288 4.85 -5.72 -8.94
N LEU A 289 4.37 -6.78 -9.59
CA LEU A 289 4.38 -8.15 -9.02
C LEU A 289 5.79 -8.68 -8.78
N ASP A 290 6.82 -8.04 -9.35
CA ASP A 290 8.21 -8.37 -9.04
C ASP A 290 8.55 -8.07 -7.57
N LEU A 291 7.72 -7.30 -6.85
CA LEU A 291 7.77 -7.15 -5.40
C LEU A 291 7.61 -8.48 -4.66
N LEU A 292 6.78 -9.42 -5.15
CA LEU A 292 6.59 -10.73 -4.53
C LEU A 292 7.84 -11.62 -4.65
N LYS A 293 8.75 -11.32 -5.59
CA LYS A 293 10.04 -12.00 -5.70
C LYS A 293 11.05 -11.44 -4.70
N HIS A 294 10.84 -10.21 -4.20
CA HIS A 294 11.73 -9.59 -3.24
C HIS A 294 11.55 -10.22 -1.87
N THR A 295 12.55 -10.99 -1.43
CA THR A 295 12.47 -11.76 -0.18
C THR A 295 12.13 -10.91 1.03
N GLY A 296 12.67 -9.68 1.12
CA GLY A 296 12.36 -8.80 2.25
C GLY A 296 10.93 -8.26 2.26
N PHE A 297 10.31 -8.11 1.09
CA PHE A 297 8.90 -7.73 1.01
C PHE A 297 8.00 -8.90 1.44
N MET A 298 8.34 -10.12 1.02
CA MET A 298 7.62 -11.34 1.42
C MET A 298 7.69 -11.59 2.92
N LEU A 299 8.89 -11.50 3.52
CA LEU A 299 9.06 -11.65 4.97
C LEU A 299 8.26 -10.59 5.74
N PHE A 300 8.32 -9.34 5.31
CA PHE A 300 7.51 -8.27 5.89
C PHE A 300 6.01 -8.52 5.72
N GLY A 301 5.57 -8.98 4.54
CA GLY A 301 4.18 -9.35 4.25
C GLY A 301 3.63 -10.42 5.18
N ILE A 302 4.37 -11.53 5.32
CA ILE A 302 3.99 -12.64 6.21
C ILE A 302 3.95 -12.17 7.67
N ALA A 303 4.96 -11.40 8.10
CA ALA A 303 5.00 -10.84 9.46
C ALA A 303 3.80 -9.90 9.73
N MET A 304 3.39 -9.09 8.76
CA MET A 304 2.19 -8.25 8.88
C MET A 304 0.91 -9.08 8.94
N GLY A 305 0.78 -10.12 8.11
CA GLY A 305 -0.37 -11.04 8.15
C GLY A 305 -0.54 -11.70 9.52
N LEU A 306 0.56 -12.20 10.10
CA LEU A 306 0.57 -12.78 11.44
C LEU A 306 0.24 -11.77 12.55
N ASN A 307 0.67 -10.51 12.42
CA ASN A 307 0.28 -9.46 13.38
C ASN A 307 -1.19 -9.07 13.25
N VAL A 308 -1.74 -9.02 12.04
CA VAL A 308 -3.18 -8.78 11.85
C VAL A 308 -4.00 -9.89 12.46
N MET A 309 -3.51 -11.14 12.37
CA MET A 309 -4.11 -12.29 13.03
C MET A 309 -4.22 -12.08 14.54
N ASN A 310 -3.14 -11.63 15.20
CA ASN A 310 -3.19 -11.26 16.61
C ASN A 310 -4.14 -10.09 16.87
N TYR A 311 -4.01 -9.01 16.11
CA TYR A 311 -4.77 -7.77 16.33
C TYR A 311 -6.29 -7.99 16.32
N ILE A 312 -6.82 -8.63 15.27
CA ILE A 312 -8.26 -8.85 15.14
C ILE A 312 -8.75 -9.81 16.22
N SER A 313 -8.06 -10.94 16.44
CA SER A 313 -8.49 -11.94 17.42
C SER A 313 -8.41 -11.41 18.85
N SER A 314 -7.29 -10.82 19.25
CA SER A 314 -7.08 -10.32 20.61
C SER A 314 -8.08 -9.22 20.99
N GLN A 315 -8.47 -8.34 20.06
CA GLN A 315 -9.48 -7.31 20.31
C GLN A 315 -10.90 -7.88 20.38
N MET A 316 -11.24 -8.81 19.50
CA MET A 316 -12.57 -9.40 19.46
C MET A 316 -12.88 -10.23 20.72
N LEU A 317 -11.87 -10.86 21.31
CA LEU A 317 -12.03 -11.79 22.43
C LEU A 317 -12.07 -11.11 23.81
N ILE A 318 -11.79 -9.81 23.92
CA ILE A 318 -11.68 -9.13 25.23
C ILE A 318 -12.98 -9.24 26.04
N PRO A 319 -14.17 -8.90 25.50
CA PRO A 319 -15.41 -9.00 26.28
C PRO A 319 -15.73 -10.44 26.66
N ALA A 320 -15.44 -11.40 25.77
CA ALA A 320 -15.69 -12.81 26.00
C ALA A 320 -14.79 -13.39 27.10
N LEU A 321 -13.51 -13.00 27.13
CA LEU A 321 -12.59 -13.36 28.21
C LEU A 321 -13.01 -12.73 29.54
N ALA A 322 -13.45 -11.46 29.54
CA ALA A 322 -13.95 -10.80 30.74
C ALA A 322 -15.16 -11.55 31.33
N LYS A 323 -16.09 -11.97 30.47
CA LYS A 323 -17.26 -12.78 30.85
C LYS A 323 -16.86 -14.15 31.41
N GLU A 324 -15.90 -14.85 30.80
CA GLU A 324 -15.35 -16.13 31.32
C GLU A 324 -14.77 -15.97 32.74
N LYS A 325 -14.19 -14.80 33.04
CA LYS A 325 -13.62 -14.48 34.36
C LYS A 325 -14.66 -13.94 35.37
N GLY A 326 -15.95 -13.99 35.03
CA GLY A 326 -17.04 -13.54 35.91
C GLY A 326 -17.17 -12.03 36.03
N ILE A 327 -16.61 -11.26 35.08
CA ILE A 327 -16.74 -9.80 35.06
C ILE A 327 -18.03 -9.43 34.32
N ASP A 328 -18.71 -8.42 34.85
CA ASP A 328 -19.93 -7.87 34.29
C ASP A 328 -19.80 -7.45 32.81
N GLU A 329 -20.87 -7.64 32.04
CA GLU A 329 -20.87 -7.45 30.59
C GLU A 329 -20.58 -5.99 30.20
N TRP A 330 -21.11 -5.03 30.94
CA TRP A 330 -20.84 -3.60 30.73
C TRP A 330 -19.36 -3.27 30.95
N ARG A 331 -18.78 -3.82 32.03
CA ARG A 331 -17.34 -3.66 32.32
C ARG A 331 -16.47 -4.30 31.25
N GLY A 332 -16.87 -5.47 30.72
CA GLY A 332 -16.20 -6.13 29.61
C GLY A 332 -16.21 -5.31 28.31
N ALA A 333 -17.35 -4.71 27.97
CA ALA A 333 -17.46 -3.80 26.82
C ALA A 333 -16.62 -2.52 26.98
N PHE A 334 -16.53 -2.00 28.20
CA PHE A 334 -15.71 -0.81 28.50
C PHE A 334 -14.21 -1.03 28.24
N LEU A 335 -13.70 -2.25 28.41
CA LEU A 335 -12.30 -2.59 28.09
C LEU A 335 -11.97 -2.35 26.62
N VAL A 336 -12.87 -2.68 25.69
CA VAL A 336 -12.69 -2.43 24.26
C VAL A 336 -12.61 -0.93 23.97
N SER A 337 -13.40 -0.13 24.69
CA SER A 337 -13.34 1.33 24.60
C SER A 337 -12.00 1.88 25.10
N ILE A 338 -11.45 1.33 26.19
CA ILE A 338 -10.12 1.68 26.71
C ILE A 338 -9.01 1.38 25.69
N VAL A 339 -9.08 0.21 25.02
CA VAL A 339 -8.16 -0.13 23.92
C VAL A 339 -8.24 0.93 22.82
N GLY A 340 -9.45 1.30 22.41
CA GLY A 340 -9.69 2.29 21.36
C GLY A 340 -9.14 3.69 21.69
N ILE A 341 -9.36 4.17 22.92
CA ILE A 341 -8.82 5.48 23.38
C ILE A 341 -7.29 5.45 23.37
N SER A 342 -6.70 4.38 23.90
CA SER A 342 -5.24 4.20 23.96
C SER A 342 -4.61 4.12 22.56
N ASP A 343 -5.29 3.46 21.62
CA ASP A 343 -4.91 3.37 20.21
C ASP A 343 -4.86 4.78 19.57
N VAL A 344 -5.91 5.59 19.72
CA VAL A 344 -5.98 6.96 19.17
C VAL A 344 -4.83 7.84 19.64
N ILE A 345 -4.63 7.89 20.96
CA ILE A 345 -3.58 8.71 21.57
C ILE A 345 -2.21 8.30 21.02
N THR A 346 -1.99 6.99 20.88
CA THR A 346 -0.71 6.48 20.42
C THR A 346 -0.49 6.70 18.93
N ARG A 347 -1.52 6.59 18.08
CA ARG A 347 -1.37 6.91 16.65
C ARG A 347 -0.92 8.35 16.45
N PHE A 348 -1.50 9.29 17.20
CA PHE A 348 -1.09 10.68 17.15
C PHE A 348 0.37 10.86 17.65
N ALA A 349 0.71 10.30 18.80
CA ALA A 349 2.05 10.39 19.38
C ALA A 349 3.13 9.70 18.51
N SER A 350 2.80 8.57 17.90
CA SER A 350 3.69 7.73 17.08
C SER A 350 4.32 8.50 15.92
N GLY A 351 3.58 9.45 15.34
CA GLY A 351 4.05 10.27 14.24
C GLY A 351 5.24 11.14 14.65
N PHE A 352 5.14 11.78 15.82
CA PHE A 352 6.22 12.61 16.37
C PHE A 352 7.44 11.77 16.77
N ILE A 353 7.20 10.61 17.40
CA ILE A 353 8.26 9.67 17.80
C ILE A 353 9.05 9.23 16.56
N MET A 354 8.37 8.82 15.49
CA MET A 354 9.05 8.30 14.29
C MET A 354 9.72 9.38 13.43
N ASP A 355 9.28 10.63 13.52
CA ASP A 355 9.93 11.74 12.82
C ASP A 355 11.08 12.36 13.63
N ALA A 356 11.29 11.97 14.89
CA ALA A 356 12.43 12.41 15.70
C ALA A 356 13.77 12.01 15.08
N ARG A 357 14.76 12.93 15.11
CA ARG A 357 16.04 12.77 14.40
C ARG A 357 16.77 11.48 14.74
N TYR A 358 16.85 11.13 16.03
CA TYR A 358 17.51 9.91 16.50
C TYR A 358 16.78 8.62 16.12
N ILE A 359 15.45 8.70 15.96
CA ILE A 359 14.62 7.52 15.71
C ILE A 359 14.59 7.18 14.22
N ARG A 360 14.82 8.15 13.32
CA ARG A 360 14.80 7.95 11.85
C ARG A 360 15.67 6.78 11.38
N ASP A 361 16.89 6.68 11.90
CA ASP A 361 17.83 5.62 11.53
C ASP A 361 17.47 4.27 12.15
N ILE A 362 16.71 4.28 13.25
CA ILE A 362 16.34 3.11 14.06
C ILE A 362 14.86 2.73 13.85
N ARG A 363 14.13 3.37 12.92
CA ARG A 363 12.69 3.17 12.67
C ARG A 363 12.29 1.70 12.54
N ARG A 364 13.09 0.91 11.82
CA ARG A 364 12.83 -0.53 11.64
C ARG A 364 12.91 -1.29 12.97
N HIS A 365 13.84 -0.93 13.86
CA HIS A 365 13.93 -1.56 15.18
C HIS A 365 12.80 -1.12 16.11
N VAL A 366 12.44 0.17 16.09
CA VAL A 366 11.28 0.66 16.86
C VAL A 366 10.03 -0.08 16.44
N PHE A 367 9.80 -0.22 15.14
CA PHE A 367 8.68 -0.98 14.61
C PHE A 367 8.71 -2.45 15.07
N ASN A 368 9.87 -3.11 15.01
CA ASN A 368 10.00 -4.49 15.49
C ASN A 368 9.71 -4.62 17.00
N PHE A 369 10.18 -3.68 17.81
CA PHE A 369 9.92 -3.65 19.25
C PHE A 369 8.43 -3.49 19.53
N THR A 370 7.72 -2.68 18.74
CA THR A 370 6.27 -2.52 18.90
C THR A 370 5.49 -3.80 18.56
N MET A 371 5.96 -4.59 17.57
CA MET A 371 5.40 -5.90 17.26
C MET A 371 5.68 -6.95 18.37
N LEU A 372 6.80 -6.84 19.08
CA LEU A 372 7.03 -7.66 20.28
C LEU A 372 6.10 -7.23 21.41
N ALA A 373 5.94 -5.93 21.62
CA ALA A 373 5.08 -5.39 22.66
C ALA A 373 3.60 -5.79 22.46
N THR A 374 3.10 -5.82 21.22
CA THR A 374 1.75 -6.35 20.91
C THR A 374 1.65 -7.82 21.30
N GLY A 375 2.64 -8.65 20.96
CA GLY A 375 2.70 -10.05 21.34
C GLY A 375 2.73 -10.28 22.85
N ILE A 376 3.56 -9.54 23.58
CA ILE A 376 3.64 -9.59 25.05
C ILE A 376 2.28 -9.21 25.65
N SER A 377 1.69 -8.09 25.22
CA SER A 377 0.42 -7.63 25.77
C SER A 377 -0.69 -8.68 25.60
N SER A 378 -0.76 -9.33 24.44
CA SER A 378 -1.72 -10.40 24.15
C SER A 378 -1.46 -11.66 24.99
N PHE A 379 -0.19 -12.00 25.20
CA PHE A 379 0.21 -13.14 26.03
C PHE A 379 -0.08 -12.93 27.52
N MET A 380 -0.16 -11.68 27.98
CA MET A 380 -0.43 -11.33 29.39
C MET A 380 -1.92 -11.42 29.77
N PHE A 381 -2.86 -11.26 28.84
CA PHE A 381 -4.31 -11.30 29.12
C PHE A 381 -4.80 -12.53 29.92
N PRO A 382 -4.35 -13.77 29.61
CA PRO A 382 -4.70 -14.95 30.39
C PRO A 382 -4.41 -14.83 31.88
N PHE A 383 -3.33 -14.14 32.27
CA PHE A 383 -2.88 -13.99 33.66
C PHE A 383 -3.66 -12.93 34.45
N ALA A 384 -4.56 -12.18 33.81
CA ALA A 384 -5.34 -11.15 34.50
C ALA A 384 -6.47 -11.76 35.34
N HIS A 385 -6.40 -11.73 36.66
CA HIS A 385 -7.45 -12.25 37.54
C HIS A 385 -8.42 -11.19 38.06
N THR A 386 -8.11 -9.91 37.83
CA THR A 386 -8.88 -8.77 38.33
C THR A 386 -9.24 -7.82 37.20
N TYR A 387 -10.28 -7.00 37.40
CA TYR A 387 -10.67 -5.99 36.42
C TYR A 387 -9.54 -4.98 36.16
N GLU A 388 -8.83 -4.54 37.20
CA GLU A 388 -7.71 -3.60 37.08
C GLU A 388 -6.56 -4.15 36.23
N THR A 389 -6.25 -5.44 36.35
CA THR A 389 -5.20 -6.07 35.53
C THR A 389 -5.63 -6.20 34.06
N LEU A 390 -6.92 -6.43 33.78
CA LEU A 390 -7.45 -6.38 32.42
C LEU A 390 -7.43 -4.97 31.83
N VAL A 391 -7.72 -3.94 32.63
CA VAL A 391 -7.60 -2.54 32.20
C VAL A 391 -6.16 -2.23 31.82
N LEU A 392 -5.19 -2.59 32.66
CA LEU A 392 -3.77 -2.39 32.39
C LEU A 392 -3.33 -3.06 31.06
N PHE A 393 -3.70 -4.32 30.85
CA PHE A 393 -3.34 -5.05 29.63
C PHE A 393 -4.08 -4.52 28.39
N SER A 394 -5.31 -4.02 28.56
CA SER A 394 -6.06 -3.35 27.49
C SER A 394 -5.39 -2.05 27.05
N VAL A 395 -4.89 -1.24 27.99
CA VAL A 395 -4.10 -0.05 27.68
C VAL A 395 -2.83 -0.43 26.91
N LEU A 396 -2.05 -1.40 27.42
CA LEU A 396 -0.81 -1.83 26.76
C LEU A 396 -1.04 -2.37 25.34
N ASN A 397 -2.12 -3.14 25.14
CA ASN A 397 -2.50 -3.63 23.81
C ASN A 397 -2.91 -2.48 22.88
N GLY A 398 -3.72 -1.53 23.36
CA GLY A 398 -4.11 -0.34 22.58
C GLY A 398 -2.91 0.52 22.16
N LEU A 399 -1.99 0.80 23.09
CA LEU A 399 -0.76 1.56 22.80
C LEU A 399 0.09 0.87 21.71
N SER A 400 0.36 -0.42 21.89
CA SER A 400 1.22 -1.17 20.96
C SER A 400 0.59 -1.35 19.58
N CYS A 401 -0.71 -1.63 19.51
CA CYS A 401 -1.45 -1.75 18.25
C CYS A 401 -1.50 -0.43 17.47
N GLY A 402 -1.73 0.69 18.15
CA GLY A 402 -1.79 2.00 17.50
C GLY A 402 -0.48 2.45 16.91
N MET A 403 0.61 2.17 17.63
CA MET A 403 1.96 2.40 17.12
C MET A 403 2.21 1.59 15.84
N MET A 404 1.84 0.31 15.83
CA MET A 404 2.05 -0.57 14.67
C MET A 404 1.27 -0.11 13.43
N ILE A 405 -0.01 0.23 13.56
CA ILE A 405 -0.86 0.57 12.40
C ILE A 405 -0.40 1.88 11.74
N ALA A 406 -0.10 2.91 12.55
CA ALA A 406 0.34 4.21 12.03
C ALA A 406 1.70 4.13 11.31
N GLN A 407 2.60 3.26 11.78
CA GLN A 407 3.97 3.19 11.28
C GLN A 407 4.16 2.26 10.08
N ARG A 408 3.24 1.31 9.86
CA ARG A 408 3.33 0.32 8.76
C ARG A 408 3.61 0.95 7.40
N ALA A 409 2.85 1.98 7.02
CA ALA A 409 3.03 2.64 5.72
C ALA A 409 4.31 3.49 5.65
N VAL A 410 4.84 3.93 6.78
CA VAL A 410 6.10 4.69 6.86
C VAL A 410 7.27 3.74 6.63
N VAL A 411 7.33 2.64 7.40
CA VAL A 411 8.39 1.62 7.29
C VAL A 411 8.40 1.00 5.90
N LEU A 412 7.23 0.71 5.33
CA LEU A 412 7.14 0.14 3.99
C LEU A 412 7.71 1.05 2.89
N ALA A 413 7.55 2.38 3.02
CA ALA A 413 8.20 3.30 2.10
C ALA A 413 9.69 3.47 2.36
N ASP A 414 10.13 3.44 3.62
CA ASP A 414 11.55 3.45 3.96
C ASP A 414 12.24 2.16 3.44
N MET A 415 11.48 1.08 3.19
CA MET A 415 11.98 -0.17 2.59
C MET A 415 12.01 -0.15 1.06
N LEU A 416 10.91 0.23 0.41
CA LEU A 416 10.72 0.04 -1.04
C LEU A 416 10.74 1.34 -1.85
N GLY A 417 10.82 2.48 -1.17
CA GLY A 417 10.67 3.79 -1.78
C GLY A 417 9.21 4.20 -2.00
N VAL A 418 9.01 5.51 -2.17
CA VAL A 418 7.69 6.12 -2.32
C VAL A 418 7.03 5.76 -3.67
N ASP A 419 7.84 5.50 -4.70
CA ASP A 419 7.35 5.20 -6.06
C ASP A 419 6.59 3.87 -6.13
N LYS A 420 6.98 2.88 -5.31
CA LYS A 420 6.35 1.55 -5.28
C LYS A 420 5.28 1.41 -4.19
N LEU A 421 5.01 2.48 -3.45
CA LEU A 421 4.13 2.46 -2.27
C LEU A 421 2.71 2.00 -2.58
N ALA A 422 2.16 2.43 -3.72
CA ALA A 422 0.83 2.02 -4.17
C ALA A 422 0.71 0.49 -4.31
N SER A 423 1.61 -0.09 -5.11
CA SER A 423 1.65 -1.52 -5.39
C SER A 423 1.99 -2.33 -4.13
N SER A 424 2.91 -1.83 -3.29
CA SER A 424 3.33 -2.54 -2.09
C SER A 424 2.26 -2.54 -1.00
N VAL A 425 1.56 -1.41 -0.76
CA VAL A 425 0.44 -1.35 0.20
C VAL A 425 -0.72 -2.23 -0.26
N GLY A 426 -1.06 -2.21 -1.56
CA GLY A 426 -2.11 -3.07 -2.11
C GLY A 426 -1.80 -4.55 -1.93
N LEU A 427 -0.60 -5.00 -2.32
CA LEU A 427 -0.14 -6.37 -2.11
C LEU A 427 -0.04 -6.75 -0.62
N MET A 428 0.38 -5.81 0.24
CA MET A 428 0.43 -6.03 1.69
C MET A 428 -0.96 -6.32 2.28
N ASN A 429 -2.01 -5.73 1.72
CA ASN A 429 -3.36 -5.98 2.20
C ASN A 429 -3.80 -7.43 1.90
N LEU A 430 -3.31 -8.10 0.85
CA LEU A 430 -3.59 -9.53 0.65
C LEU A 430 -3.12 -10.38 1.84
N PHE A 431 -1.87 -10.18 2.28
CA PHE A 431 -1.33 -10.89 3.43
C PHE A 431 -2.13 -10.63 4.71
N ASN A 432 -2.55 -9.38 4.90
CA ASN A 432 -3.41 -9.01 6.02
C ASN A 432 -4.79 -9.69 5.94
N GLY A 433 -5.35 -9.83 4.75
CA GLY A 433 -6.66 -10.45 4.54
C GLY A 433 -6.64 -11.91 4.96
N VAL A 434 -5.60 -12.65 4.56
CA VAL A 434 -5.38 -14.03 5.00
C VAL A 434 -5.27 -14.11 6.52
N GLY A 435 -4.50 -13.23 7.16
CA GLY A 435 -4.38 -13.17 8.61
C GLY A 435 -5.70 -12.87 9.33
N ALA A 436 -6.50 -11.96 8.79
CA ALA A 436 -7.81 -11.60 9.33
C ALA A 436 -8.85 -12.74 9.22
N MET A 437 -8.73 -13.64 8.24
CA MET A 437 -9.58 -14.83 8.13
C MET A 437 -9.19 -15.92 9.13
N ILE A 438 -7.89 -16.23 9.19
CA ILE A 438 -7.38 -17.36 9.96
C ILE A 438 -7.43 -17.06 11.46
N GLY A 439 -7.21 -15.80 11.86
CA GLY A 439 -7.10 -15.44 13.28
C GLY A 439 -8.33 -15.77 14.10
N PRO A 440 -9.48 -15.15 13.82
CA PRO A 440 -10.70 -15.37 14.60
C PRO A 440 -11.18 -16.81 14.52
N THR A 441 -11.04 -17.46 13.36
CA THR A 441 -11.48 -18.84 13.15
C THR A 441 -10.66 -19.83 13.97
N VAL A 442 -9.32 -19.75 13.93
CA VAL A 442 -8.45 -20.59 14.75
C VAL A 442 -8.62 -20.28 16.24
N ALA A 443 -8.75 -19.00 16.60
CA ALA A 443 -8.95 -18.61 17.98
C ALA A 443 -10.29 -19.12 18.57
N GLY A 444 -11.36 -19.14 17.76
CA GLY A 444 -12.65 -19.74 18.10
C GLY A 444 -12.53 -21.27 18.25
N LEU A 445 -11.94 -21.95 17.27
CA LEU A 445 -11.73 -23.41 17.33
C LEU A 445 -10.90 -23.85 18.55
N LEU A 446 -9.91 -23.04 18.96
CA LEU A 446 -9.14 -23.28 20.17
C LEU A 446 -10.01 -23.18 21.42
N LYS A 447 -10.94 -22.22 21.47
CA LYS A 447 -11.91 -22.12 22.56
C LYS A 447 -12.84 -23.32 22.59
N ASP A 448 -13.36 -23.74 21.43
CA ASP A 448 -14.31 -24.85 21.33
C ASP A 448 -13.67 -26.18 21.79
N LYS A 449 -12.40 -26.43 21.45
CA LYS A 449 -11.68 -27.65 21.84
C LYS A 449 -11.19 -27.66 23.28
N THR A 450 -10.76 -26.52 23.81
CA THR A 450 -10.11 -26.45 25.12
C THR A 450 -11.04 -25.96 26.24
N GLY A 451 -12.17 -25.36 25.90
CA GLY A 451 -13.11 -24.76 26.84
C GLY A 451 -12.65 -23.43 27.44
N SER A 452 -11.45 -22.91 27.15
CA SER A 452 -10.93 -21.65 27.72
C SER A 452 -10.35 -20.70 26.67
N TYR A 453 -10.55 -19.39 26.84
CA TYR A 453 -9.96 -18.37 25.96
C TYR A 453 -8.45 -18.17 26.16
N ASN A 454 -7.86 -18.75 27.20
CA ASN A 454 -6.43 -18.63 27.49
C ASN A 454 -5.56 -19.14 26.33
N TRP A 455 -5.92 -20.30 25.75
CA TRP A 455 -5.21 -20.88 24.61
C TRP A 455 -5.31 -20.01 23.35
N SER A 456 -6.46 -19.37 23.14
CA SER A 456 -6.67 -18.44 22.03
C SER A 456 -5.74 -17.22 22.15
N TYR A 457 -5.56 -16.67 23.36
CA TYR A 457 -4.64 -15.56 23.60
C TYR A 457 -3.16 -15.94 23.50
N TRP A 458 -2.77 -17.12 23.98
CA TRP A 458 -1.40 -17.62 23.80
C TRP A 458 -1.06 -17.84 22.32
N PHE A 459 -1.99 -18.38 21.53
CA PHE A 459 -1.86 -18.46 20.08
C PHE A 459 -1.64 -17.08 19.45
N CYS A 460 -2.48 -16.10 19.78
CA CYS A 460 -2.38 -14.74 19.27
C CYS A 460 -1.01 -14.08 19.61
N GLY A 461 -0.54 -14.25 20.84
CA GLY A 461 0.79 -13.78 21.27
C GLY A 461 1.94 -14.47 20.52
N ALA A 462 1.89 -15.80 20.40
CA ALA A 462 2.89 -16.60 19.69
C ALA A 462 3.03 -16.18 18.21
N CYS A 463 1.92 -15.87 17.54
CA CYS A 463 1.93 -15.39 16.16
C CYS A 463 2.61 -14.03 16.01
N SER A 464 2.44 -13.12 16.98
CA SER A 464 3.14 -11.83 16.97
C SER A 464 4.63 -11.98 17.27
N PHE A 465 5.02 -12.90 18.15
CA PHE A 465 6.43 -13.22 18.38
C PHE A 465 7.09 -13.79 17.13
N LEU A 466 6.42 -14.73 16.44
CA LEU A 466 6.90 -15.26 15.17
C LEU A 466 7.02 -14.15 14.12
N ALA A 467 6.06 -13.25 14.04
CA ALA A 467 6.12 -12.12 13.12
C ALA A 467 7.29 -11.17 13.40
N SER A 468 7.54 -10.83 14.67
CA SER A 468 8.70 -10.02 15.03
C SER A 468 10.01 -10.74 14.72
N PHE A 469 10.08 -12.05 14.97
CA PHE A 469 11.25 -12.84 14.61
C PHE A 469 11.51 -12.80 13.09
N LEU A 470 10.48 -13.01 12.26
CA LEU A 470 10.60 -12.93 10.80
C LEU A 470 11.06 -11.54 10.33
N PHE A 471 10.55 -10.47 10.96
CA PHE A 471 10.95 -9.11 10.62
C PHE A 471 12.38 -8.79 11.07
N LEU A 472 12.83 -9.34 12.20
CA LEU A 472 14.22 -9.25 12.65
C LEU A 472 15.15 -9.98 11.66
N VAL A 473 14.76 -11.14 11.16
CA VAL A 473 15.51 -11.87 10.12
C VAL A 473 15.64 -11.04 8.85
N ASP A 474 14.56 -10.39 8.39
CA ASP A 474 14.61 -9.47 7.24
C ASP A 474 15.63 -8.32 7.47
N HIS A 475 15.62 -7.75 8.67
CA HIS A 475 16.56 -6.69 9.04
C HIS A 475 18.02 -7.17 8.95
N ILE A 476 18.34 -8.32 9.55
CA ILE A 476 19.70 -8.89 9.54
C ILE A 476 20.14 -9.19 8.10
N ARG A 477 19.27 -9.76 7.27
CA ARG A 477 19.57 -10.05 5.86
C ARG A 477 19.86 -8.78 5.07
N THR A 478 19.07 -7.73 5.27
CA THR A 478 19.27 -6.44 4.59
C THR A 478 20.62 -5.83 4.97
N LYS A 479 20.94 -5.80 6.26
CA LYS A 479 22.23 -5.27 6.77
C LYS A 479 23.42 -6.06 6.21
N THR A 480 23.29 -7.37 6.13
CA THR A 480 24.34 -8.26 5.60
C THR A 480 24.55 -8.07 4.10
N SER A 481 23.47 -7.90 3.32
CA SER A 481 23.56 -7.60 1.87
C SER A 481 24.23 -6.26 1.61
N CYS A 482 23.83 -5.19 2.32
CA CYS A 482 24.48 -3.88 2.18
C CYS A 482 25.97 -3.93 2.54
N ARG A 483 26.36 -4.71 3.57
CA ARG A 483 27.76 -4.89 3.94
C ARG A 483 28.55 -5.60 2.84
N LYS A 484 27.98 -6.64 2.22
CA LYS A 484 28.60 -7.35 1.09
C LYS A 484 28.79 -6.42 -0.11
N THR A 485 27.78 -5.64 -0.49
CA THR A 485 27.88 -4.69 -1.63
C THR A 485 28.98 -3.65 -1.43
N LYS A 486 29.06 -3.06 -0.23
CA LYS A 486 30.13 -2.09 0.10
C LYS A 486 31.53 -2.70 0.07
N LEU A 487 31.66 -3.99 0.42
CA LEU A 487 32.94 -4.70 0.38
C LEU A 487 33.36 -5.02 -1.06
N THR A 488 32.43 -5.39 -1.95
CA THR A 488 32.71 -5.55 -3.39
C THR A 488 33.09 -4.22 -4.04
N GLU A 489 32.36 -3.13 -3.76
CA GLU A 489 32.70 -1.80 -4.28
C GLU A 489 34.06 -1.29 -3.76
N ALA A 490 34.44 -1.62 -2.52
CA ALA A 490 35.76 -1.27 -1.98
C ALA A 490 36.89 -2.17 -2.53
N GLY A 491 36.57 -3.38 -2.98
CA GLY A 491 37.52 -4.29 -3.64
C GLY A 491 37.87 -3.82 -5.05
N ASP A 492 36.86 -3.42 -5.84
CA ASP A 492 37.03 -2.97 -7.23
C ASP A 492 37.71 -1.59 -7.36
N VAL A 493 37.82 -0.82 -6.28
CA VAL A 493 38.53 0.49 -6.26
C VAL A 493 40.03 0.32 -5.99
N ASN A 494 40.46 -0.83 -5.47
CA ASN A 494 41.86 -1.12 -5.13
C ASN A 494 42.53 -2.11 -6.11
N SER A 495 41.84 -2.51 -7.17
CA SER A 495 42.34 -3.31 -8.30
C SER A 495 42.39 -2.46 -9.56
#